data_AF-A0AAV2KNE0-F1
#
_entry.id   AF-A0AAV2KNE0-F1
#
_cell.length_a   1.000
_cell.length_b   1.000
_cell.length_c   1.000
_cell.angle_alpha   90.00
_cell.angle_beta   90.00
_cell.angle_gamma   90.00
#
_symmetry.space_group_name_H-M   'P 1'
#
loop_
_entity.id
_entity.type
_entity.pdbx_description
1 polymer ?
#
loop_
_entity_poly.entity_id
_entity_poly.type
_entity_poly.pdbx_seq_one_letter_code
_entity_poly.pdbx_strand_id
1 'polypeptide(L)'
;MENCESLGIELILHEQDRPAPSCPHGPTLLFEKACVGGAKGRRFYACSACRDRKDCNFFQWEDEKVSEARLLAREQENKSKMPTFTHKEYCARLKKFTSLMLHEKMFCVECELLLLPEERLAHSSHRLSEVTSVQLRRPSALLPPLENKKSNAQYLFTDRSAHFLLETLLRLGFTKVLCVGTPR
;
A
#
# COMPACT_ATOMS: atom_id res chain seq x y z
N MET A 1 -8.10 24.02 28.95
CA MET A 1 -7.95 22.60 28.55
C MET A 1 -9.11 21.85 29.18
N GLU A 2 -10.24 21.76 28.50
CA GLU A 2 -11.30 20.85 28.94
C GLU A 2 -10.92 19.45 28.46
N ASN A 3 -10.58 18.61 29.42
CA ASN A 3 -10.22 17.22 29.19
C ASN A 3 -11.52 16.45 28.95
N CYS A 4 -12.06 16.59 27.73
CA CYS A 4 -13.24 15.87 27.30
C CYS A 4 -12.93 14.37 27.21
N GLU A 5 -13.70 13.55 27.91
CA GLU A 5 -13.62 12.09 27.76
C GLU A 5 -14.00 11.71 26.32
N SER A 6 -13.09 10.99 25.64
CA SER A 6 -13.20 10.66 24.22
C SER A 6 -14.04 9.40 24.03
N LEU A 7 -15.15 9.51 23.29
CA LEU A 7 -15.99 8.37 22.89
C LEU A 7 -15.45 7.63 21.66
N GLY A 8 -14.60 8.27 20.87
CA GLY A 8 -14.04 7.68 19.66
C GLY A 8 -13.51 8.70 18.67
N ILE A 9 -13.29 8.25 17.43
CA ILE A 9 -12.89 9.11 16.31
C ILE A 9 -13.94 8.94 15.21
N GLU A 10 -14.44 10.06 14.71
CA GLU A 10 -15.38 10.12 13.60
C GLU A 10 -14.67 10.58 12.32
N LEU A 11 -15.05 9.97 11.19
CA LEU A 11 -14.61 10.39 9.87
C LEU A 11 -15.54 11.49 9.37
N ILE A 12 -14.98 12.65 9.02
CA ILE A 12 -15.73 13.77 8.48
C ILE A 12 -15.66 13.71 6.95
N LEU A 13 -16.80 13.49 6.31
CA LEU A 13 -16.93 13.57 4.86
C LEU A 13 -16.88 15.04 4.47
N HIS A 14 -15.91 15.41 3.64
CA HIS A 14 -15.75 16.79 3.21
C HIS A 14 -16.75 17.10 2.10
N GLU A 15 -17.71 17.99 2.37
CA GLU A 15 -18.68 18.49 1.38
C GLU A 15 -18.13 19.65 0.52
N GLN A 16 -16.92 20.13 0.78
CA GLN A 16 -16.29 21.25 0.08
C GLN A 16 -15.11 20.80 -0.79
N ASP A 17 -14.88 21.48 -1.91
CA ASP A 17 -13.82 21.23 -2.92
C ASP A 17 -12.38 21.50 -2.45
N ARG A 18 -12.09 21.55 -1.14
CA ARG A 18 -10.72 21.76 -0.69
C ARG A 18 -9.94 20.43 -0.70
N PRO A 19 -8.80 20.36 -1.40
CA PRO A 19 -8.02 19.12 -1.44
C PRO A 19 -7.39 18.84 -0.07
N ALA A 20 -7.62 17.63 0.44
CA ALA A 20 -6.95 17.15 1.63
C ALA A 20 -5.43 17.10 1.41
N PRO A 21 -4.60 17.41 2.42
CA PRO A 21 -3.17 17.27 2.29
C PRO A 21 -2.83 15.79 2.07
N SER A 22 -1.74 15.52 1.34
CA SER A 22 -1.33 14.16 1.02
C SER A 22 -0.16 13.70 1.89
N CYS A 23 -0.21 12.42 2.25
CA CYS A 23 0.90 11.68 2.83
C CYS A 23 1.51 10.76 1.75
N PRO A 24 2.54 9.95 2.07
CA PRO A 24 3.13 9.01 1.11
C PRO A 24 2.14 7.99 0.53
N HIS A 25 1.00 7.77 1.20
CA HIS A 25 -0.04 6.82 0.81
C HIS A 25 -1.21 7.48 0.05
N GLY A 26 -1.07 8.77 -0.32
CA GLY A 26 -2.11 9.54 -1.02
C GLY A 26 -2.86 10.52 -0.12
N PRO A 27 -4.05 10.98 -0.55
CA PRO A 27 -4.87 11.92 0.20
C PRO A 27 -5.21 11.40 1.60
N THR A 28 -5.07 12.28 2.59
CA THR A 28 -5.43 11.99 3.98
C THR A 28 -6.94 12.06 4.19
N LEU A 29 -7.39 11.54 5.32
CA LEU A 29 -8.78 11.63 5.77
C LEU A 29 -8.90 12.66 6.89
N LEU A 30 -10.02 13.37 6.93
CA LEU A 30 -10.37 14.32 7.97
C LEU A 30 -11.12 13.61 9.10
N PHE A 31 -10.62 13.76 10.31
CA PHE A 31 -11.15 13.12 11.51
C PHE A 31 -11.54 14.15 12.56
N GLU A 32 -12.53 13.83 13.39
CA GLU A 32 -12.91 14.59 14.58
C GLU A 32 -12.95 13.65 15.80
N LYS A 33 -12.54 14.12 16.97
CA LYS A 33 -12.72 13.35 18.21
C LYS A 33 -14.16 13.49 18.69
N ALA A 34 -14.85 12.35 18.85
CA ALA A 34 -16.17 12.31 19.46
C ALA A 34 -16.04 12.50 20.98
N CYS A 35 -16.86 13.38 21.53
CA CYS A 35 -16.75 13.85 22.90
C CYS A 35 -18.03 13.52 23.69
N VAL A 36 -17.87 13.10 24.96
CA VAL A 36 -19.02 12.86 25.85
C VAL A 36 -19.88 14.12 25.93
N GLY A 37 -21.21 13.97 25.75
CA GLY A 37 -22.16 15.08 25.74
C GLY A 37 -22.36 15.75 24.38
N GLY A 38 -21.81 15.21 23.29
CA GLY A 38 -22.07 15.69 21.91
C GLY A 38 -21.33 16.97 21.54
N ALA A 39 -20.38 17.42 22.37
CA ALA A 39 -19.46 18.49 22.00
C ALA A 39 -18.60 18.05 20.79
N LYS A 40 -18.38 18.94 19.83
CA LYS A 40 -17.52 18.64 18.67
C LYS A 40 -16.05 18.78 19.03
N GLY A 41 -15.26 17.76 18.71
CA GLY A 41 -13.82 17.81 18.87
C GLY A 41 -13.14 18.71 17.83
N ARG A 42 -11.85 18.97 18.01
CA ARG A 42 -11.04 19.63 16.97
C ARG A 42 -10.73 18.63 15.85
N ARG A 43 -10.82 19.08 14.60
CA ARG A 43 -10.62 18.27 13.40
C ARG A 43 -9.17 18.20 12.95
N PHE A 44 -8.74 17.05 12.46
CA PHE A 44 -7.38 16.80 12.00
C PHE A 44 -7.31 15.84 10.83
N TYR A 45 -6.29 15.99 10.00
CA TYR A 45 -5.95 15.09 8.91
C TYR A 45 -4.98 14.00 9.38
N ALA A 46 -5.25 12.76 9.01
CA ALA A 46 -4.37 11.61 9.25
C ALA A 46 -4.39 10.61 8.06
N CYS A 47 -3.43 9.69 8.04
CA CYS A 47 -3.25 8.72 6.97
C CYS A 47 -4.53 7.87 6.75
N SER A 48 -4.89 7.66 5.47
CA SER A 48 -6.02 6.81 5.07
C SER A 48 -5.69 5.32 5.11
N ALA A 49 -4.41 4.95 4.95
CA ALA A 49 -3.97 3.57 4.79
C ALA A 49 -3.23 2.98 6.01
N CYS A 50 -2.76 3.81 6.95
CA CYS A 50 -1.99 3.36 8.11
C CYS A 50 -2.68 3.79 9.40
N ARG A 51 -2.94 2.83 10.30
CA ARG A 51 -3.58 3.09 11.60
C ARG A 51 -2.57 3.51 12.67
N ASP A 52 -1.31 3.12 12.53
CA ASP A 52 -0.23 3.48 13.46
C ASP A 52 0.60 4.64 12.92
N ARG A 53 0.91 5.59 13.80
CA ARG A 53 1.77 6.74 13.49
C ARG A 53 3.23 6.35 13.27
N LYS A 54 3.62 5.13 13.67
CA LYS A 54 4.95 4.57 13.36
C LYS A 54 5.11 4.22 11.88
N ASP A 55 4.03 3.75 11.24
CA ASP A 55 4.03 3.39 9.83
C ASP A 55 3.80 4.62 8.94
N CYS A 56 2.95 5.56 9.39
CA CYS A 56 2.80 6.88 8.78
C CYS A 56 2.55 7.94 9.84
N ASN A 57 3.55 8.80 10.08
CA ASN A 57 3.51 9.83 11.12
C ASN A 57 2.69 11.08 10.75
N PHE A 58 2.07 11.11 9.56
CA PHE A 58 1.33 12.27 9.07
C PHE A 58 0.23 12.69 10.07
N PHE A 59 0.27 13.96 10.45
CA PHE A 59 -0.76 14.61 11.25
C PHE A 59 -0.77 16.11 10.96
N GLN A 60 -1.96 16.70 10.85
CA GLN A 60 -2.14 18.13 10.67
C GLN A 60 -3.53 18.54 11.18
N TRP A 61 -3.65 19.60 11.97
CA TRP A 61 -4.99 20.12 12.31
C TRP A 61 -5.63 20.80 11.11
N GLU A 62 -6.97 20.74 10.98
CA GLU A 62 -7.69 21.32 9.84
C GLU A 62 -7.41 22.83 9.69
N ASP A 63 -7.35 23.54 10.81
CA ASP A 63 -7.13 24.99 10.91
C ASP A 63 -5.64 25.37 11.01
N GLU A 64 -4.72 24.40 10.92
CA GLU A 64 -3.28 24.65 11.02
C GLU A 64 -2.75 25.37 9.79
N LYS A 65 -2.17 26.56 9.99
CA LYS A 65 -1.40 27.24 8.94
C LYS A 65 -0.04 26.56 8.78
N VAL A 66 0.18 25.92 7.63
CA VAL A 66 1.42 25.21 7.32
C VAL A 66 2.38 26.15 6.59
N SER A 67 3.63 26.25 7.05
CA SER A 67 4.66 27.02 6.37
C SER A 67 5.11 26.35 5.07
N GLU A 68 5.61 27.15 4.13
CA GLU A 68 6.16 26.65 2.86
C GLU A 68 7.29 25.63 3.08
N ALA A 69 8.20 25.89 4.03
CA ALA A 69 9.27 24.96 4.38
C ALA A 69 8.74 23.58 4.82
N ARG A 70 7.64 23.53 5.56
CA ARG A 70 7.02 22.26 5.97
C ARG A 70 6.30 21.54 4.83
N LEU A 71 5.72 22.29 3.89
CA LEU A 71 5.15 21.71 2.66
C LEU A 71 6.24 21.07 1.80
N LEU A 72 7.36 21.76 1.60
CA LEU A 72 8.50 21.24 0.84
C LEU A 72 9.12 19.99 1.49
N ALA A 73 9.34 20.01 2.80
CA ALA A 73 9.86 18.86 3.54
C ALA A 73 8.92 17.64 3.42
N ARG A 74 7.60 17.87 3.49
CA ARG A 74 6.60 16.81 3.30
C ARG A 74 6.62 16.26 1.87
N GLU A 75 6.71 17.12 0.86
CA GLU A 75 6.77 16.66 -0.52
C GLU A 75 8.02 15.82 -0.77
N GLN A 76 9.16 16.21 -0.20
CA GLN A 76 10.40 15.44 -0.28
C GLN A 76 10.28 14.07 0.41
N GLU A 77 9.67 14.01 1.59
CA GLU A 77 9.40 12.73 2.29
C GLU A 77 8.42 11.84 1.50
N ASN A 78 7.36 12.43 0.93
CA ASN A 78 6.42 11.69 0.09
C ASN A 78 7.14 11.09 -1.13
N LYS A 79 8.02 11.87 -1.79
CA LYS A 79 8.82 11.41 -2.93
C LYS A 79 9.81 10.30 -2.56
N SER A 80 10.46 10.39 -1.40
CA SER A 80 11.45 9.37 -0.99
C SER A 80 10.83 8.02 -0.64
N LYS A 81 9.52 7.98 -0.34
CA LYS A 81 8.76 6.76 -0.05
C LYS A 81 8.00 6.20 -1.25
N MET A 82 8.12 6.83 -2.43
CA MET A 82 7.54 6.28 -3.65
C MET A 82 8.27 4.99 -4.07
N PRO A 83 7.59 4.07 -4.77
CA PRO A 83 8.25 2.90 -5.36
C PRO A 83 9.42 3.31 -6.27
N THR A 84 10.48 2.50 -6.28
CA THR A 84 11.71 2.75 -7.05
C THR A 84 11.47 2.96 -8.54
N PHE A 85 10.47 2.27 -9.09
CA PHE A 85 10.08 2.37 -10.49
C PHE A 85 8.64 2.85 -10.60
N THR A 86 8.35 3.60 -11.65
CA THR A 86 6.97 3.91 -12.04
C THR A 86 6.26 2.64 -12.53
N HIS A 87 4.92 2.64 -12.52
CA HIS A 87 4.14 1.52 -13.05
C HIS A 87 4.49 1.18 -14.50
N LYS A 88 4.71 2.19 -15.35
CA LYS A 88 5.10 2.01 -16.76
C LYS A 88 6.45 1.28 -16.87
N GLU A 89 7.41 1.63 -16.01
CA GLU A 89 8.70 0.97 -15.95
C GLU A 89 8.57 -0.47 -15.44
N TYR A 90 7.80 -0.73 -14.39
CA TYR A 90 7.52 -2.10 -13.93
C TYR A 90 6.92 -2.96 -15.05
N CYS A 91 5.96 -2.44 -15.81
CA CYS A 91 5.40 -3.17 -16.97
C CYS A 91 6.46 -3.44 -18.05
N ALA A 92 7.31 -2.46 -18.37
CA ALA A 92 8.37 -2.63 -19.36
C ALA A 92 9.43 -3.64 -18.90
N ARG A 93 9.83 -3.56 -17.63
CA ARG A 93 10.77 -4.49 -16.99
C ARG A 93 10.22 -5.91 -16.98
N LEU A 94 8.95 -6.11 -16.59
CA LEU A 94 8.32 -7.42 -16.60
C LEU A 94 8.32 -8.03 -18.00
N LYS A 95 7.98 -7.27 -19.04
CA LYS A 95 8.05 -7.73 -20.43
C LYS A 95 9.44 -8.23 -20.80
N LYS A 96 10.48 -7.44 -20.53
CA LYS A 96 11.89 -7.83 -20.76
C LYS A 96 12.26 -9.08 -19.96
N PHE A 97 11.88 -9.13 -18.68
CA PHE A 97 12.15 -10.27 -17.81
C PHE A 97 11.50 -11.56 -18.32
N THR A 98 10.24 -11.49 -18.79
CA THR A 98 9.53 -12.68 -19.29
C THR A 98 10.17 -13.28 -20.54
N SER A 99 10.84 -12.47 -21.38
CA SER A 99 11.54 -12.93 -22.58
C SER A 99 12.93 -13.52 -22.31
N LEU A 100 13.46 -13.43 -21.09
CA LEU A 100 14.75 -14.01 -20.73
C LEU A 100 14.70 -15.54 -20.73
N MET A 101 15.88 -16.17 -20.84
CA MET A 101 16.02 -17.61 -20.64
C MET A 101 15.79 -17.97 -19.16
N LEU A 102 15.42 -19.22 -18.88
CA LEU A 102 15.07 -19.65 -17.53
C LEU A 102 16.19 -19.38 -16.51
N HIS A 103 17.43 -19.77 -16.83
CA HIS A 103 18.62 -19.57 -15.99
C HIS A 103 18.99 -18.08 -15.77
N GLU A 104 18.32 -17.17 -16.48
CA GLU A 104 18.52 -15.73 -16.35
C GLU A 104 17.42 -15.04 -15.52
N LYS A 105 16.34 -15.76 -15.19
CA LYS A 105 15.19 -15.22 -14.45
C LYS A 105 15.47 -15.24 -12.96
N MET A 106 16.21 -14.26 -12.49
CA MET A 106 16.59 -14.14 -11.09
C MET A 106 15.66 -13.18 -10.32
N PHE A 107 15.23 -13.61 -9.15
CA PHE A 107 14.50 -12.81 -8.17
C PHE A 107 15.35 -12.61 -6.93
N CYS A 108 15.54 -11.36 -6.52
CA CYS A 108 16.18 -11.00 -5.27
C CYS A 108 15.16 -11.08 -4.14
N VAL A 109 15.42 -11.91 -3.12
CA VAL A 109 14.48 -12.12 -2.02
C VAL A 109 14.49 -10.94 -1.05
N GLU A 110 15.65 -10.34 -0.79
CA GLU A 110 15.78 -9.20 0.13
C GLU A 110 15.18 -7.92 -0.43
N CYS A 111 15.30 -7.71 -1.75
CA CYS A 111 14.74 -6.54 -2.43
C CYS A 111 13.34 -6.77 -2.98
N GLU A 112 12.85 -8.01 -2.92
CA GLU A 112 11.57 -8.44 -3.50
C GLU A 112 11.41 -8.00 -4.98
N LEU A 113 12.50 -8.13 -5.75
CA LEU A 113 12.60 -7.56 -7.09
C LEU A 113 13.01 -8.62 -8.13
N LEU A 114 12.31 -8.63 -9.26
CA LEU A 114 12.75 -9.34 -10.47
C LEU A 114 13.92 -8.58 -11.10
N LEU A 115 15.07 -9.24 -11.19
CA LEU A 115 16.32 -8.64 -11.66
C LEU A 115 16.51 -8.86 -13.16
N LEU A 116 16.79 -7.78 -13.88
CA LEU A 116 17.36 -7.87 -15.21
C LEU A 116 18.85 -8.29 -15.13
N PRO A 117 19.42 -8.90 -16.18
CA PRO A 117 20.79 -9.42 -16.15
C PRO A 117 21.83 -8.40 -15.67
N GLU A 118 21.70 -7.15 -16.11
CA GLU A 118 22.58 -6.02 -15.77
C GLU A 118 22.56 -5.60 -14.29
N GLU A 119 21.53 -5.99 -13.53
CA GLU A 119 21.33 -5.59 -12.13
C GLU A 119 21.90 -6.60 -11.13
N ARG A 120 22.30 -7.78 -11.59
CA ARG A 120 22.72 -8.89 -10.73
C ARG A 120 23.98 -8.57 -9.93
N LEU A 121 24.91 -7.81 -10.51
CA LEU A 121 26.16 -7.46 -9.84
C LEU A 121 25.91 -6.64 -8.56
N ALA A 122 24.96 -5.70 -8.61
CA ALA A 122 24.55 -4.89 -7.47
C ALA A 122 23.86 -5.70 -6.36
N HIS A 123 23.42 -6.92 -6.67
CA HIS A 123 22.75 -7.85 -5.74
C HIS A 123 23.61 -9.08 -5.42
N SER A 124 24.93 -9.00 -5.65
CA SER A 124 25.86 -10.12 -5.44
C SER A 124 25.94 -10.61 -4.00
N SER A 125 25.65 -9.75 -3.02
CA SER A 125 25.57 -10.09 -1.59
C SER A 125 24.16 -10.52 -1.14
N HIS A 126 23.16 -10.50 -2.02
CA HIS A 126 21.78 -10.83 -1.69
C HIS A 126 21.45 -12.28 -2.08
N ARG A 127 20.37 -12.81 -1.50
CA ARG A 127 19.87 -14.13 -1.85
C ARG A 127 19.04 -14.03 -3.13
N LEU A 128 19.53 -14.70 -4.16
CA LEU A 128 18.85 -14.81 -5.44
C LEU A 128 18.18 -16.18 -5.59
N SER A 129 17.03 -16.20 -6.26
CA SER A 129 16.31 -17.43 -6.61
C SER A 129 15.89 -17.39 -8.07
N GLU A 130 15.97 -18.53 -8.76
CA GLU A 130 15.43 -18.65 -10.11
C GLU A 130 13.89 -18.67 -10.05
N VAL A 131 13.25 -18.00 -11.01
CA VAL A 131 11.78 -17.92 -11.09
C VAL A 131 11.28 -18.47 -12.42
N THR A 132 10.47 -19.51 -12.31
CA THR A 132 9.77 -20.11 -13.45
C THR A 132 8.59 -19.26 -13.92
N SER A 133 8.15 -19.47 -15.16
CA SER A 133 6.93 -18.84 -15.69
C SER A 133 5.67 -19.19 -14.89
N VAL A 134 5.64 -20.34 -14.20
CA VAL A 134 4.51 -20.73 -13.34
C VAL A 134 4.51 -19.90 -12.05
N GLN A 135 5.67 -19.73 -11.42
CA GLN A 135 5.81 -18.88 -10.22
C GLN A 135 5.51 -17.41 -10.50
N LEU A 136 5.89 -16.89 -11.69
CA LEU A 136 5.54 -15.52 -12.10
C LEU A 136 4.02 -15.28 -12.18
N ARG A 137 3.24 -16.32 -12.49
CA ARG A 137 1.76 -16.24 -12.48
C ARG A 137 1.14 -16.38 -11.10
N ARG A 138 1.95 -16.67 -10.07
CA ARG A 138 1.53 -16.80 -8.68
C ARG A 138 2.37 -15.91 -7.75
N PRO A 139 2.36 -14.56 -7.90
CA PRO A 139 3.20 -13.68 -7.08
C PRO A 139 2.95 -13.82 -5.58
N SER A 140 1.72 -14.13 -5.16
CA SER A 140 1.35 -14.38 -3.76
C SER A 140 1.94 -15.66 -3.16
N ALA A 141 2.63 -16.48 -3.96
CA ALA A 141 3.43 -17.61 -3.49
C ALA A 141 4.95 -17.35 -3.58
N LEU A 142 5.35 -16.27 -4.27
CA LEU A 142 6.75 -15.84 -4.41
C LEU A 142 7.12 -14.81 -3.34
N LEU A 143 6.22 -13.85 -3.09
CA LEU A 143 6.41 -12.77 -2.13
C LEU A 143 5.91 -13.19 -0.74
N PRO A 144 6.65 -12.86 0.33
CA PRO A 144 6.14 -13.05 1.68
C PRO A 144 4.93 -12.13 1.93
N PRO A 145 3.90 -12.59 2.66
CA PRO A 145 2.76 -11.76 2.98
C PRO A 145 3.15 -10.61 3.93
N LEU A 146 2.60 -9.41 3.68
CA LEU A 146 2.75 -8.25 4.56
C LEU A 146 1.72 -8.31 5.71
N GLU A 147 2.02 -9.08 6.75
CA GLU A 147 1.06 -9.44 7.81
C GLU A 147 0.80 -8.36 8.88
N ASN A 148 1.48 -7.20 8.83
CA ASN A 148 1.29 -6.14 9.82
C ASN A 148 -0.17 -5.62 9.78
N LYS A 149 -0.94 -5.97 10.81
CA LYS A 149 -2.36 -5.63 10.97
C LYS A 149 -2.66 -4.13 11.05
N LYS A 150 -1.65 -3.29 11.26
CA LYS A 150 -1.80 -1.83 11.38
C LYS A 150 -1.62 -1.09 10.05
N SER A 151 -1.09 -1.78 9.03
CA SER A 151 -0.92 -1.28 7.68
C SER A 151 -1.62 -2.21 6.67
N ASN A 152 -0.92 -3.25 6.20
CA ASN A 152 -1.31 -4.06 5.05
C ASN A 152 -2.29 -5.17 5.41
N ALA A 153 -2.10 -5.82 6.57
CA ALA A 153 -2.92 -6.94 7.02
C ALA A 153 -3.15 -8.02 5.94
N GLN A 154 -2.10 -8.38 5.19
CA GLN A 154 -2.22 -9.26 4.02
C GLN A 154 -2.34 -10.73 4.43
N TYR A 155 -3.56 -11.17 4.71
CA TYR A 155 -3.88 -12.57 5.01
C TYR A 155 -4.36 -13.27 3.74
N LEU A 156 -3.54 -14.19 3.24
CA LEU A 156 -3.80 -14.87 1.98
C LEU A 156 -4.74 -16.07 2.19
N PHE A 157 -5.68 -16.25 1.25
CA PHE A 157 -6.52 -17.45 1.23
C PHE A 157 -5.67 -18.72 1.11
N THR A 158 -6.17 -19.83 1.65
CA THR A 158 -5.64 -21.15 1.30
C THR A 158 -6.00 -21.47 -0.15
N ASP A 159 -5.23 -22.35 -0.81
CA ASP A 159 -5.56 -22.80 -2.18
C ASP A 159 -6.97 -23.38 -2.27
N ARG A 160 -7.38 -24.15 -1.25
CA ARG A 160 -8.73 -24.74 -1.16
C ARG A 160 -9.82 -23.67 -1.17
N SER A 161 -9.67 -22.62 -0.35
CA SER A 161 -10.68 -21.55 -0.25
C SER A 161 -10.69 -20.68 -1.51
N ALA A 162 -9.52 -20.33 -2.05
CA ALA A 162 -9.41 -19.56 -3.29
C ALA A 162 -10.07 -20.31 -4.47
N HIS A 163 -9.81 -21.61 -4.60
CA HIS A 163 -10.42 -22.44 -5.63
C HIS A 163 -11.94 -22.54 -5.47
N PHE A 164 -12.43 -22.75 -4.24
CA PHE A 164 -13.87 -22.75 -3.96
C PHE A 164 -14.56 -21.44 -4.37
N LEU A 165 -13.94 -20.29 -4.05
CA LEU A 165 -14.47 -18.97 -4.43
C LEU A 165 -14.53 -18.81 -5.95
N LEU A 166 -13.45 -19.17 -6.66
CA LEU A 166 -13.39 -19.10 -8.11
C LEU A 166 -14.45 -20.00 -8.77
N GLU A 167 -14.54 -21.26 -8.37
CA GLU A 167 -15.54 -22.22 -8.89
C GLU A 167 -16.98 -21.72 -8.65
N THR A 168 -17.23 -21.11 -7.49
CA THR A 168 -18.54 -20.53 -7.18
C THR A 168 -18.88 -19.39 -8.12
N LEU A 169 -17.94 -18.46 -8.35
CA LEU A 169 -18.14 -17.33 -9.28
C LEU A 169 -18.39 -17.81 -10.72
N LEU A 170 -17.64 -18.82 -11.17
CA LEU A 170 -17.81 -19.43 -12.50
C LEU A 170 -19.19 -20.08 -12.65
N ARG A 171 -19.65 -20.84 -11.66
CA ARG A 171 -20.98 -21.48 -11.67
C ARG A 171 -22.13 -20.48 -11.64
N LEU A 172 -21.92 -19.32 -11.03
CA LEU A 172 -22.88 -18.21 -11.05
C LEU A 172 -22.86 -17.43 -12.39
N GLY A 173 -21.98 -17.79 -13.32
CA GLY A 173 -21.91 -17.20 -14.66
C GLY A 173 -21.14 -15.87 -14.72
N PHE A 174 -20.38 -15.51 -13.69
CA PHE A 174 -19.55 -14.30 -13.74
C PHE A 174 -18.34 -14.50 -14.68
N THR A 175 -18.12 -13.55 -15.58
CA THR A 175 -17.02 -13.57 -16.57
C THR A 175 -15.92 -12.55 -16.27
N LYS A 176 -16.20 -11.58 -15.39
CA LYS A 176 -15.28 -10.53 -14.95
C LYS A 176 -15.40 -10.36 -13.45
N VAL A 177 -14.26 -10.25 -12.78
CA VAL A 177 -14.17 -10.11 -11.33
C VAL A 177 -13.27 -8.92 -11.02
N LEU A 178 -13.79 -7.96 -10.25
CA LEU A 178 -12.98 -6.85 -9.73
C LEU A 178 -12.40 -7.25 -8.37
N CYS A 179 -11.12 -7.62 -8.36
CA CYS A 179 -10.40 -8.01 -7.16
C CYS A 179 -9.82 -6.79 -6.44
N VAL A 180 -10.47 -6.34 -5.35
CA VAL A 180 -9.94 -5.28 -4.48
C VAL A 180 -9.36 -5.93 -3.22
N GLY A 181 -8.04 -5.80 -3.02
CA GLY A 181 -7.37 -6.35 -1.83
C GLY A 181 -7.28 -7.88 -1.78
N THR A 182 -7.43 -8.56 -2.92
CA THR A 182 -7.47 -10.03 -3.03
C THR A 182 -6.42 -10.54 -4.02
N PRO A 183 -5.12 -10.53 -3.63
CA PRO A 183 -4.01 -10.87 -4.53
C PRO A 183 -3.85 -12.37 -4.84
N ARG A 184 -4.64 -13.26 -4.22
CA ARG A 184 -4.59 -14.71 -4.41
C ARG A 184 -5.93 -15.24 -4.89
#